data_AF-B4U2V8-F1
#
_entry.id   AF-B4U2V8-F1
#
_cell.length_a   1.000
_cell.length_b   1.000
_cell.length_c   1.000
_cell.angle_alpha   90.00
_cell.angle_beta   90.00
_cell.angle_gamma   90.00
#
_symmetry.space_group_name_H-M   'P 1'
#
loop_
_entity.id
_entity.type
_entity.pdbx_description
1 polymer ?
#
loop_
_entity_poly.entity_id
_entity_poly.type
_entity_poly.pdbx_seq_one_letter_code
_entity_poly.pdbx_strand_id
1 'polypeptide(L)'
;MASLIPFEFKKLLRRQSVFGAIVVVLLAIGGLFYQHFFNGQISGSSADQVHGRAAVAINQQIAEKHTGYLSDDLISRILNDYAKNQSDLKKKGVYSVVSHYAISHLVPKSTDKLIAINSTDKPLTFDNVHLKSREELGSALPLKELKLGNFAPGISCLM
;
A
#
# COMPACT_ATOMS: atom_id res chain seq x y z
N MET A 1 5.78 42.83 -9.52
CA MET A 1 6.00 41.81 -8.47
C MET A 1 6.26 40.41 -9.02
N ALA A 2 5.59 39.97 -10.10
CA ALA A 2 5.79 38.64 -10.69
C ALA A 2 7.21 38.37 -11.29
N SER A 3 8.00 39.40 -11.60
CA SER A 3 9.36 39.26 -12.16
C SER A 3 10.49 39.12 -11.12
N LEU A 4 10.22 39.37 -9.84
CA LEU A 4 11.22 39.31 -8.76
C LEU A 4 11.48 37.87 -8.30
N ILE A 5 10.43 37.05 -8.25
CA ILE A 5 10.51 35.64 -7.84
C ILE A 5 11.50 34.84 -8.71
N PRO A 6 11.41 34.84 -10.05
CA PRO A 6 12.37 34.09 -10.88
C PRO A 6 13.79 34.63 -10.78
N PHE A 7 13.97 35.93 -10.51
CA PHE A 7 15.28 36.55 -10.36
C PHE A 7 15.99 36.11 -9.06
N GLU A 8 15.26 36.11 -7.93
CA GLU A 8 15.79 35.66 -6.65
C GLU A 8 16.09 34.14 -6.64
N PHE A 9 15.24 33.33 -7.28
CA PHE A 9 15.51 31.90 -7.47
C PHE A 9 16.79 31.64 -8.29
N LYS A 10 17.00 32.40 -9.37
CA LYS A 10 18.21 32.28 -10.21
C LYS A 10 19.48 32.70 -9.46
N LYS A 11 19.35 33.64 -8.52
CA LYS A 11 20.44 34.10 -7.65
C LYS A 11 20.77 33.07 -6.57
N LEU A 12 19.77 32.43 -5.97
CA LEU A 12 19.94 31.32 -5.03
C LEU A 12 20.64 30.13 -5.68
N LEU A 13 20.17 29.70 -6.86
CA LEU A 13 20.75 28.57 -7.60
C LEU A 13 22.19 28.79 -8.07
N ARG A 14 22.70 30.03 -8.10
CA ARG A 14 24.11 30.31 -8.43
C ARG A 14 25.05 30.15 -7.24
N ARG A 15 24.55 29.99 -6.02
CA ARG A 15 25.40 29.81 -4.83
C ARG A 15 25.80 28.34 -4.68
N GLN A 16 27.10 28.07 -4.55
CA GLN A 16 27.61 26.72 -4.31
C GLN A 16 27.02 26.06 -3.04
N SER A 17 26.71 26.85 -2.01
CA SER A 17 26.06 26.36 -0.80
C SER A 17 24.64 25.82 -1.04
N VAL A 18 23.91 26.36 -2.02
CA VAL A 18 22.57 25.89 -2.39
C VAL A 18 22.65 24.54 -3.10
N PHE A 19 23.66 24.33 -3.95
CA PHE A 19 23.92 23.01 -4.53
C PHE A 19 24.27 21.96 -3.47
N GLY A 20 25.10 22.31 -2.49
CA GLY A 20 25.40 21.42 -1.36
C GLY A 20 24.14 21.04 -0.59
N ALA A 21 23.28 22.01 -0.28
CA ALA A 21 22.01 21.75 0.40
C ALA A 21 21.08 20.84 -0.42
N ILE A 22 20.98 21.05 -1.74
CA ILE A 22 20.17 20.22 -2.64
C ILE A 22 20.67 18.76 -2.63
N VAL A 23 21.99 18.55 -2.71
CA VAL A 23 22.56 17.20 -2.67
C VAL A 23 22.25 16.50 -1.36
N VAL A 24 22.39 17.19 -0.22
CA VAL A 24 22.06 16.62 1.10
C VAL A 24 20.57 16.25 1.18
N VAL A 25 19.68 17.10 0.68
CA VAL A 25 18.24 16.81 0.64
C VAL A 25 17.94 15.61 -0.27
N LEU A 26 18.57 15.52 -1.44
CA LEU A 26 18.41 14.37 -2.33
C LEU A 26 18.92 13.08 -1.72
N LEU A 27 20.05 13.11 -1.00
CA LEU A 27 20.56 11.95 -0.27
C LEU A 27 19.63 11.55 0.88
N ALA A 28 19.06 12.51 1.61
CA ALA A 28 18.09 12.24 2.66
C ALA A 28 16.82 11.59 2.10
N ILE A 29 16.26 12.14 1.01
CA ILE A 29 15.09 11.57 0.31
C ILE A 29 15.43 10.17 -0.23
N GLY A 30 16.60 10.01 -0.86
CA GLY A 30 17.06 8.73 -1.39
C GLY A 30 17.25 7.67 -0.31
N GLY A 31 17.79 8.05 0.85
CA GLY A 31 17.92 7.15 2.01
C GLY A 31 16.58 6.70 2.57
N LEU A 32 15.64 7.64 2.75
CA LEU A 32 14.27 7.32 3.17
C LEU A 32 13.57 6.41 2.15
N PHE A 33 13.75 6.69 0.86
CA PHE A 33 13.21 5.87 -0.22
C PHE A 33 13.79 4.44 -0.18
N TYR A 34 15.11 4.30 -0.01
CA TYR A 34 15.77 3.00 0.03
C TYR A 34 15.25 2.13 1.19
N GLN A 35 15.14 2.72 2.39
CA GLN A 35 14.65 2.01 3.57
C GLN A 35 13.18 1.59 3.42
N HIS A 36 12.32 2.46 2.89
CA HIS A 36 10.91 2.14 2.70
C HIS A 36 10.65 1.17 1.55
N PHE A 37 11.45 1.21 0.48
CA PHE A 37 11.20 0.42 -0.73
C PHE A 37 11.87 -0.97 -0.70
N PHE A 38 13.13 -1.06 -0.27
CA PHE A 38 13.89 -2.32 -0.33
C PHE A 38 13.81 -3.16 0.94
N ASN A 39 13.59 -2.53 2.09
CA ASN A 39 13.33 -3.20 3.37
C ASN A 39 11.85 -3.10 3.79
N GLY A 40 10.99 -2.71 2.86
CA GLY A 40 9.56 -2.53 3.11
C GLY A 40 8.78 -3.84 3.13
N GLN A 41 7.59 -3.81 3.71
CA GLN A 41 6.69 -4.96 3.76
C GLN A 41 6.28 -5.49 2.35
N ILE A 42 6.40 -4.66 1.31
CA ILE A 42 6.08 -5.02 -0.08
C ILE A 42 7.14 -5.94 -0.69
N SER A 43 8.43 -5.70 -0.40
CA SER A 43 9.55 -6.47 -0.94
C SER A 43 9.92 -7.68 -0.07
N GLY A 44 9.34 -7.82 1.12
CA GLY A 44 9.70 -8.89 2.06
C GLY A 44 11.09 -8.69 2.66
N SER A 45 11.42 -9.47 3.71
CA SER A 45 12.75 -9.44 4.31
C SER A 45 13.74 -10.21 3.43
N SER A 46 15.00 -9.77 3.37
CA SER A 46 16.04 -10.53 2.66
C SER A 46 16.30 -11.92 3.28
N ALA A 47 15.86 -12.16 4.51
CA ALA A 47 15.93 -13.46 5.18
C ALA A 47 14.80 -14.42 4.77
N ASP A 48 13.77 -13.94 4.07
CA ASP A 48 12.60 -14.73 3.68
C ASP A 48 12.86 -15.53 2.40
N GLN A 49 12.13 -16.64 2.25
CA GLN A 49 12.20 -17.51 1.07
C GLN A 49 11.87 -16.75 -0.23
N VAL A 50 10.92 -15.81 -0.16
CA VAL A 50 10.54 -14.97 -1.28
C VAL A 50 10.71 -13.50 -0.90
N HIS A 51 11.58 -12.79 -1.61
CA HIS A 51 11.92 -11.40 -1.33
C HIS A 51 12.22 -10.60 -2.62
N GLY A 52 12.42 -9.30 -2.47
CA GLY A 52 12.69 -8.36 -3.54
C GLY A 52 11.61 -8.38 -4.62
N ARG A 53 12.03 -8.55 -5.88
CA ARG A 53 11.13 -8.51 -7.05
C ARG A 53 10.08 -9.61 -7.03
N ALA A 54 10.37 -10.78 -6.45
CA ALA A 54 9.42 -11.88 -6.41
C ALA A 54 8.26 -11.62 -5.45
N ALA A 55 8.54 -11.05 -4.27
CA ALA A 55 7.51 -10.61 -3.33
C ALA A 55 6.64 -9.47 -3.90
N VAL A 56 7.28 -8.54 -4.62
CA VAL A 56 6.59 -7.47 -5.35
C VAL A 56 5.65 -8.05 -6.41
N ALA A 57 6.10 -9.01 -7.21
CA ALA A 57 5.29 -9.64 -8.25
C ALA A 57 4.07 -10.38 -7.66
N ILE A 58 4.21 -11.06 -6.52
CA ILE A 58 3.09 -11.70 -5.84
C ILE A 58 2.08 -10.66 -5.36
N ASN A 59 2.53 -9.56 -4.75
CA ASN A 59 1.63 -8.47 -4.34
C ASN A 59 0.91 -7.83 -5.54
N GLN A 60 1.60 -7.68 -6.67
CA GLN A 60 1.00 -7.19 -7.92
C GLN A 60 -0.07 -8.15 -8.44
N GLN A 61 0.20 -9.45 -8.49
CA GLN A 61 -0.79 -10.46 -8.90
C GLN A 61 -2.02 -10.46 -7.98
N ILE A 62 -1.82 -10.32 -6.67
CA ILE A 62 -2.93 -10.21 -5.72
C ILE A 62 -3.76 -8.95 -6.01
N ALA A 63 -3.14 -7.82 -6.33
CA ALA A 63 -3.87 -6.61 -6.68
C ALA A 63 -4.65 -6.71 -7.99
N GLU A 64 -4.01 -7.26 -9.02
CA GLU A 64 -4.65 -7.47 -10.33
C GLU A 64 -5.88 -8.36 -10.19
N LYS A 65 -5.78 -9.44 -9.39
CA LYS A 65 -6.91 -10.33 -9.08
C LYS A 65 -8.09 -9.62 -8.40
N HIS A 66 -7.80 -8.60 -7.59
CA HIS A 66 -8.79 -7.86 -6.81
C HIS A 66 -9.08 -6.46 -7.35
N THR A 67 -8.76 -6.19 -8.61
CA THR A 67 -9.10 -4.92 -9.25
C THR A 67 -10.59 -4.90 -9.62
N GLY A 68 -11.32 -3.84 -9.26
CA GLY A 68 -12.75 -3.75 -9.52
C GLY A 68 -13.45 -2.61 -8.80
N TYR A 69 -14.72 -2.39 -9.12
CA TYR A 69 -15.55 -1.40 -8.42
C TYR A 69 -15.77 -1.80 -6.97
N LEU A 70 -15.72 -0.83 -6.07
CA LEU A 70 -15.96 -1.08 -4.65
C LEU A 70 -17.38 -1.61 -4.46
N SER A 71 -17.46 -2.78 -3.84
CA SER A 71 -18.70 -3.52 -3.60
C SER A 71 -18.48 -4.52 -2.46
N ASP A 72 -19.58 -4.95 -1.84
CA ASP A 72 -19.58 -6.00 -0.82
C ASP A 72 -18.97 -7.30 -1.35
N ASP A 73 -19.26 -7.66 -2.61
CA ASP A 73 -18.66 -8.82 -3.27
C ASP A 73 -17.13 -8.69 -3.37
N LEU A 74 -16.63 -7.54 -3.83
CA LEU A 74 -15.20 -7.34 -4.01
C LEU A 74 -14.46 -7.45 -2.67
N ILE A 75 -14.93 -6.75 -1.64
CA ILE A 75 -14.24 -6.77 -0.35
C ILE A 75 -14.41 -8.10 0.40
N SER A 76 -15.54 -8.80 0.21
CA SER A 76 -15.73 -10.16 0.70
C SER A 76 -14.73 -11.12 0.06
N ARG A 77 -14.52 -11.02 -1.25
CA ARG A 77 -13.50 -11.81 -1.97
C ARG A 77 -12.10 -11.50 -1.47
N ILE A 78 -11.72 -10.23 -1.32
CA ILE A 78 -10.40 -9.84 -0.78
C ILE A 78 -10.18 -10.45 0.60
N LEU A 79 -11.15 -10.31 1.52
CA LEU A 79 -11.04 -10.82 2.88
C LEU A 79 -10.90 -12.35 2.91
N ASN A 80 -11.75 -13.05 2.16
CA ASN A 80 -11.76 -14.51 2.15
C ASN A 80 -10.53 -15.09 1.44
N ASP A 81 -10.07 -14.48 0.35
CA ASP A 81 -8.83 -14.88 -0.31
C ASP A 81 -7.61 -14.62 0.58
N TYR A 82 -7.57 -13.50 1.30
CA TYR A 82 -6.51 -13.23 2.27
C TYR A 82 -6.52 -14.27 3.39
N ALA A 83 -7.69 -14.54 3.99
CA ALA A 83 -7.86 -15.53 5.05
C ALA A 83 -7.44 -16.95 4.61
N LYS A 84 -7.77 -17.34 3.38
CA LYS A 84 -7.44 -18.64 2.81
C LYS A 84 -5.96 -18.80 2.50
N ASN A 85 -5.31 -17.75 1.99
CA ASN A 85 -3.93 -17.82 1.51
C ASN A 85 -2.90 -17.40 2.57
N GLN A 86 -3.32 -16.87 3.73
CA GLN A 86 -2.42 -16.30 4.72
C GLN A 86 -1.33 -17.26 5.21
N SER A 87 -1.67 -18.54 5.47
CA SER A 87 -0.67 -19.51 5.94
C SER A 87 0.42 -19.78 4.89
N ASP A 88 0.05 -19.85 3.60
CA ASP A 88 1.01 -20.00 2.49
C ASP A 88 1.89 -18.76 2.32
N LEU A 89 1.30 -17.57 2.40
CA LEU A 89 2.02 -16.30 2.34
C LEU A 89 3.03 -16.15 3.48
N LYS A 90 2.64 -16.50 4.72
CA LYS A 90 3.55 -16.51 5.89
C LYS A 90 4.73 -17.45 5.69
N LYS A 91 4.51 -18.67 5.15
CA LYS A 91 5.59 -19.62 4.87
C LYS A 91 6.59 -19.09 3.85
N LYS A 92 6.11 -18.33 2.86
CA LYS A 92 6.94 -17.66 1.84
C LYS A 92 7.63 -16.40 2.36
N GLY A 93 7.25 -15.90 3.54
CA GLY A 93 7.66 -14.61 4.08
C GLY A 93 7.11 -13.41 3.30
N VAL A 94 6.00 -13.61 2.57
CA VAL A 94 5.37 -12.54 1.78
C VAL A 94 4.22 -11.94 2.58
N TYR A 95 4.27 -10.63 2.77
CA TYR A 95 3.15 -9.89 3.33
C TYR A 95 2.26 -9.34 2.21
N SER A 96 0.97 -9.71 2.22
CA SER A 96 0.00 -9.17 1.24
C SER A 96 -0.45 -7.78 1.64
N VAL A 97 0.35 -6.79 1.26
CA VAL A 97 0.16 -5.37 1.58
C VAL A 97 -1.19 -4.86 1.05
N VAL A 98 -1.53 -5.25 -0.18
CA VAL A 98 -2.76 -4.83 -0.86
C VAL A 98 -4.00 -5.31 -0.10
N SER A 99 -4.04 -6.60 0.22
CA SER A 99 -5.15 -7.19 0.95
C SER A 99 -5.26 -6.59 2.34
N HIS A 100 -4.15 -6.43 3.05
CA HIS A 100 -4.15 -5.82 4.38
C HIS A 100 -4.68 -4.39 4.36
N TYR A 101 -4.24 -3.54 3.43
CA TYR A 101 -4.73 -2.17 3.34
C TYR A 101 -6.20 -2.10 2.95
N ALA A 102 -6.63 -2.90 1.96
CA ALA A 102 -8.02 -2.98 1.58
C ALA A 102 -8.90 -3.44 2.76
N ILE A 103 -8.50 -4.48 3.50
CA ILE A 103 -9.26 -4.98 4.65
C ILE A 103 -9.29 -3.94 5.77
N SER A 104 -8.13 -3.41 6.18
CA SER A 104 -8.03 -2.43 7.28
C SER A 104 -8.92 -1.21 7.06
N HIS A 105 -8.95 -0.69 5.83
CA HIS A 105 -9.68 0.53 5.50
C HIS A 105 -11.14 0.27 5.16
N LEU A 106 -11.46 -0.76 4.36
CA LEU A 106 -12.77 -0.93 3.73
C LEU A 106 -13.69 -1.91 4.47
N VAL A 107 -13.14 -2.79 5.32
CA VAL A 107 -13.93 -3.81 6.02
C VAL A 107 -14.29 -3.34 7.44
N PRO A 108 -15.56 -3.43 7.86
CA PRO A 108 -15.96 -3.17 9.25
C PRO A 108 -15.30 -4.14 10.23
N LYS A 109 -14.91 -3.65 11.41
CA LYS A 109 -14.22 -4.45 12.45
C LYS A 109 -13.00 -5.21 11.88
N SER A 110 -12.26 -4.55 11.00
CA SER A 110 -11.12 -5.14 10.29
C SER A 110 -10.03 -5.66 11.23
N THR A 111 -9.75 -4.96 12.33
CA THR A 111 -8.76 -5.38 13.33
C THR A 111 -9.06 -6.77 13.89
N ASP A 112 -10.28 -7.02 14.35
CA ASP A 112 -10.67 -8.33 14.92
C ASP A 112 -10.53 -9.45 13.90
N LYS A 113 -10.94 -9.19 12.65
CA LYS A 113 -10.83 -10.14 11.54
C LYS A 113 -9.37 -10.44 11.19
N LEU A 114 -8.52 -9.41 11.12
CA LEU A 114 -7.10 -9.56 10.84
C LEU A 114 -6.36 -10.28 11.98
N ILE A 115 -6.75 -10.04 13.24
CA ILE A 115 -6.23 -10.80 14.38
C ILE A 115 -6.63 -12.26 14.26
N ALA A 116 -7.92 -12.55 14.03
CA ALA A 116 -8.42 -13.92 13.89
C ALA A 116 -7.68 -14.69 12.79
N ILE A 117 -7.48 -14.06 11.62
CA ILE A 117 -6.72 -14.64 10.50
C ILE A 117 -5.26 -14.91 10.89
N ASN A 118 -4.63 -14.01 11.64
CA ASN A 118 -3.22 -14.16 12.02
C ASN A 118 -2.98 -15.12 13.18
N SER A 119 -4.00 -15.38 14.01
CA SER A 119 -3.93 -16.28 15.18
C SER A 119 -4.09 -17.77 14.83
N THR A 120 -4.34 -18.12 13.57
CA THR A 120 -4.49 -19.52 13.15
C THR A 120 -3.81 -19.79 11.81
N ASP A 121 -3.41 -21.04 11.59
CA ASP A 121 -2.94 -21.54 10.28
C ASP A 121 -4.07 -22.18 9.47
N LYS A 122 -5.27 -22.33 10.05
CA LYS A 122 -6.42 -22.90 9.35
C LYS A 122 -7.09 -21.85 8.47
N PRO A 123 -7.54 -22.21 7.26
CA PRO A 123 -8.33 -21.31 6.44
C PRO A 123 -9.60 -20.87 7.18
N LEU A 124 -9.83 -19.57 7.24
CA LEU A 124 -11.08 -18.98 7.73
C LEU A 124 -11.95 -18.54 6.57
N THR A 125 -13.26 -18.50 6.81
CA THR A 125 -14.23 -17.93 5.88
C THR A 125 -15.12 -16.97 6.66
N PHE A 126 -15.43 -15.85 6.03
CA PHE A 126 -16.26 -14.79 6.60
C PHE A 126 -17.47 -14.58 5.69
N ASP A 127 -18.65 -14.82 6.25
CA ASP A 127 -19.92 -14.56 5.60
C ASP A 127 -20.43 -13.15 5.91
N ASN A 128 -21.32 -12.63 5.07
CA ASN A 128 -22.00 -11.33 5.25
C ASN A 128 -21.03 -10.17 5.50
N VAL A 129 -19.97 -10.11 4.70
CA VAL A 129 -18.97 -9.04 4.75
C VAL A 129 -19.48 -7.88 3.92
N HIS A 130 -19.82 -6.79 4.57
CA HIS A 130 -20.29 -5.56 3.92
C HIS A 130 -19.19 -4.52 3.84
N LEU A 131 -19.18 -3.76 2.74
CA LEU A 131 -18.31 -2.60 2.57
C LEU A 131 -18.71 -1.56 3.61
N LYS A 132 -17.72 -0.93 4.26
CA LYS A 132 -18.00 0.23 5.10
C LYS A 132 -18.81 1.26 4.32
N SER A 133 -19.80 1.83 4.97
CA SER A 133 -20.60 2.92 4.44
C SER A 133 -19.75 4.16 4.15
N ARG A 134 -20.31 5.09 3.38
CA ARG A 134 -19.65 6.34 3.03
C ARG A 134 -19.33 7.16 4.28
N GLU A 135 -20.22 7.13 5.26
CA GLU A 135 -20.12 7.80 6.55
C GLU A 135 -19.00 7.19 7.40
N GLU A 136 -18.90 5.85 7.45
CA GLU A 136 -17.82 5.15 8.15
C GLU A 136 -16.44 5.39 7.52
N LEU A 137 -16.40 5.68 6.21
CA LEU A 137 -15.17 6.01 5.48
C LEU A 137 -14.85 7.52 5.48
N GLY A 138 -15.76 8.37 5.96
CA GLY A 138 -15.63 9.83 5.84
C GLY A 138 -15.51 10.31 4.39
N SER A 139 -16.04 9.56 3.42
CA SER A 139 -15.86 9.85 2.00
C SER A 139 -16.89 10.87 1.51
N ALA A 140 -16.44 11.82 0.68
CA ALA A 140 -17.34 12.71 -0.07
C ALA A 140 -17.84 12.08 -1.38
N LEU A 141 -17.23 10.97 -1.81
CA LEU A 141 -17.48 10.35 -3.11
C LEU A 141 -18.44 9.16 -3.01
N PRO A 142 -19.26 8.93 -4.04
CA PRO A 142 -20.11 7.75 -4.13
C PRO A 142 -19.25 6.48 -4.29
N LEU A 143 -19.27 5.60 -3.28
CA LEU A 143 -18.39 4.43 -3.22
C LEU A 143 -18.54 3.50 -4.42
N LYS A 144 -19.75 3.35 -4.96
CA LYS A 144 -20.03 2.47 -6.12
C LYS A 144 -19.33 2.92 -7.40
N GLU A 145 -18.94 4.18 -7.49
CA GLU A 145 -18.21 4.74 -8.64
C GLU A 145 -16.69 4.62 -8.46
N LEU A 146 -16.24 4.34 -7.22
CA LEU A 146 -14.84 4.16 -6.92
C LEU A 146 -14.38 2.76 -7.32
N LYS A 147 -13.15 2.70 -7.84
CA LYS A 147 -12.50 1.46 -8.23
C LYS A 147 -11.29 1.23 -7.33
N LEU A 148 -11.16 0.01 -6.81
CA LEU A 148 -9.88 -0.43 -6.24
C LEU A 148 -8.90 -0.56 -7.41
N GLY A 149 -7.98 0.41 -7.48
CA GLY A 149 -7.04 0.58 -8.58
C GLY A 149 -5.89 -0.41 -8.57
N ASN A 150 -5.09 -0.36 -9.64
CA ASN A 150 -3.95 -1.26 -9.81
C ASN A 150 -2.85 -0.90 -8.80
N PHE A 151 -2.33 -1.90 -8.09
CA PHE A 151 -1.24 -1.68 -7.13
C PHE A 151 0.05 -1.37 -7.88
N ALA A 152 0.52 -0.12 -7.75
CA ALA A 152 1.81 0.30 -8.26
C ALA A 152 2.83 0.25 -7.10
N PRO A 153 3.65 -0.79 -6.99
CA PRO A 153 4.58 -0.95 -5.85
C PRO A 153 5.58 0.20 -5.69
N GLY A 154 5.78 1.03 -6.72
CA GLY A 154 6.64 2.24 -6.69
C GLY A 154 5.95 3.56 -6.31
N ILE A 155 4.62 3.63 -6.20
CA ILE A 155 3.87 4.90 -6.02
C ILE A 155 2.79 4.81 -4.92
N SER A 156 2.61 3.66 -4.26
CA SER A 156 1.56 3.52 -3.24
C SER A 156 1.92 4.18 -1.89
N CYS A 157 1.86 5.51 -1.83
CA CYS A 157 1.36 6.28 -0.67
C CYS A 157 1.16 7.79 -0.95
N LEU A 158 0.89 8.21 -2.19
CA LEU A 158 0.59 9.61 -2.52
C LEU A 158 -0.42 9.69 -3.66
N MET A 159 -1.67 9.32 -3.38
CA MET A 159 -2.88 9.90 -3.98
C MET A 159 -4.12 9.41 -3.26
#